data_AF-A0A7X5ZGC6-F1
#
_entry.id   AF-A0A7X5ZGC6-F1
#
_cell.length_a   1.000
_cell.length_b   1.000
_cell.length_c   1.000
_cell.angle_alpha   90.00
_cell.angle_beta   90.00
_cell.angle_gamma   90.00
#
_symmetry.space_group_name_H-M   'P 1'
#
loop_
_entity.id
_entity.type
_entity.pdbx_description
1 polymer ?
#
loop_
_entity_poly.entity_id
_entity_poly.type
_entity_poly.pdbx_seq_one_letter_code
_entity_poly.pdbx_strand_id
1 'polypeptide(L)'
;MTNPQTTAQPAPAKTRWWRTKKVRLAFTIIGVSLILLAKFSLAEKREVQQATTAAKQEITSYLVGDCVALGADGQDVHRTDCGTDPSFTVGAVLDSDRSCANANYISYDWTLDHHAVGRLCLVENLTAGHCYHPTASGKNLEQTDCAISDDKAYKVVQRFDSAAAQCPADTTTYSYPAPVRAYCLAPTAGSD
;
A
#
# COMPACT_ATOMS: atom_id res chain seq x y z
N MET A 1 -0.28 99.47 3.48
CA MET A 1 -0.21 98.21 2.70
C MET A 1 0.86 97.35 3.32
N THR A 2 0.41 96.28 3.96
CA THR A 2 1.17 95.26 4.67
C THR A 2 1.93 94.36 3.70
N ASN A 3 3.10 93.85 4.11
CA ASN A 3 3.39 92.43 3.92
C ASN A 3 4.39 91.92 4.97
N PRO A 4 4.05 90.90 5.77
CA PRO A 4 4.95 90.31 6.74
C PRO A 4 5.82 89.22 6.10
N GLN A 5 7.06 89.08 6.58
CA GLN A 5 7.94 87.97 6.20
C GLN A 5 7.41 86.64 6.75
N THR A 6 7.20 85.67 5.87
CA THR A 6 6.93 84.28 6.22
C THR A 6 8.26 83.56 6.49
N THR A 7 8.55 83.27 7.74
CA THR A 7 9.62 82.33 8.13
C THR A 7 9.10 80.90 7.96
N ALA A 8 9.66 80.16 7.00
CA ALA A 8 9.38 78.75 6.82
C ALA A 8 10.03 77.92 7.94
N GLN A 9 9.21 77.18 8.68
CA GLN A 9 9.64 76.28 9.75
C GLN A 9 10.16 74.96 9.14
N PRO A 10 11.32 74.41 9.57
CA PRO A 10 11.84 73.17 9.01
C PRO A 10 11.00 71.97 9.48
N ALA A 11 10.54 71.14 8.54
CA ALA A 11 9.82 69.91 8.83
C ALA A 11 10.72 68.92 9.58
N PRO A 12 10.19 68.16 10.58
CA PRO A 12 10.98 67.19 11.31
C PRO A 12 11.41 66.05 10.38
N ALA A 13 12.71 65.74 10.39
CA ALA A 13 13.27 64.62 9.65
C ALA A 13 12.62 63.31 10.11
N LYS A 14 11.89 62.64 9.21
CA LYS A 14 11.35 61.30 9.44
C LYS A 14 12.52 60.33 9.62
N THR A 15 12.89 60.06 10.87
CA THR A 15 13.83 58.99 11.19
C THR A 15 13.22 57.68 10.70
N ARG A 16 13.83 57.09 9.67
CA ARG A 16 13.48 55.76 9.15
C ARG A 16 13.61 54.74 10.30
N TRP A 17 12.50 54.47 10.97
CA TRP A 17 12.39 53.65 12.19
C TRP A 17 13.05 52.26 12.05
N TRP A 18 13.06 51.72 10.82
CA TRP A 18 13.72 50.47 10.43
C TRP A 18 15.26 50.47 10.47
N ARG A 19 15.92 51.62 10.67
CA ARG A 19 17.40 51.69 10.76
C ARG A 19 17.94 51.59 12.18
N THR A 20 17.10 51.51 13.20
CA THR A 20 17.57 51.33 14.58
C THR A 20 18.19 49.94 14.76
N LYS A 21 19.31 49.87 15.49
CA LYS A 21 20.02 48.59 15.73
C LYS A 21 19.10 47.51 16.31
N LYS A 22 18.13 47.90 17.15
CA LYS A 22 17.14 47.01 17.76
C LYS A 22 16.21 46.36 16.73
N VAL A 23 15.71 47.13 15.76
CA VAL A 23 14.85 46.60 14.69
C VAL A 23 15.62 45.65 13.78
N ARG A 24 16.88 45.96 13.46
CA ARG A 24 17.76 45.05 12.69
C ARG A 24 17.99 43.71 13.41
N LEU A 25 18.26 43.75 14.72
CA LEU A 25 18.49 42.54 15.53
C LEU A 25 17.24 41.65 15.60
N ALA A 26 16.07 42.26 15.75
CA ALA A 26 14.79 41.54 15.75
C ALA A 26 14.55 40.82 14.41
N PHE A 27 14.77 41.50 13.28
CA PHE A 27 14.64 40.87 11.95
C PHE A 27 15.63 39.72 11.73
N THR A 28 16.87 39.82 12.23
CA THR A 28 17.84 38.72 12.12
C THR A 28 17.42 37.49 12.92
N ILE A 29 16.90 37.67 14.14
CA ILE A 29 16.45 36.55 14.98
C ILE A 29 15.26 35.85 14.31
N ILE A 30 14.26 36.61 13.86
CA ILE A 30 13.10 36.05 13.16
C ILE A 30 13.53 35.30 11.90
N GLY A 31 14.43 35.88 11.10
CA GLY A 31 14.95 35.24 9.91
C GLY A 31 15.66 33.91 10.21
N VAL A 32 16.52 33.87 11.22
CA VAL A 32 17.22 32.64 11.64
C VAL A 32 16.23 31.60 12.16
N SER A 33 15.27 31.99 12.99
CA SER A 33 14.24 31.07 13.51
C SER A 33 13.39 30.44 12.40
N LEU A 34 12.98 31.23 11.39
CA LEU A 34 12.23 30.71 10.24
C LEU A 34 13.05 29.72 9.41
N ILE A 35 14.35 29.99 9.21
CA ILE A 35 15.25 29.07 8.50
C ILE A 35 15.38 27.75 9.26
N LEU A 36 15.56 27.79 10.58
CA LEU A 36 15.67 26.59 11.41
C LEU A 36 14.39 25.74 11.35
N LEU A 37 13.21 26.34 11.49
CA LEU A 37 11.92 25.65 11.39
C LEU A 37 11.70 25.02 10.01
N ALA A 38 12.04 25.75 8.93
CA ALA A 38 11.95 25.24 7.57
C ALA A 38 12.89 24.05 7.33
N LYS A 39 14.12 24.11 7.87
CA LYS A 39 15.09 22.99 7.77
C LYS A 39 14.62 21.76 8.53
N PHE A 40 14.09 21.94 9.74
CA PHE A 40 13.54 20.83 10.54
C PHE A 40 12.38 20.15 9.81
N SER A 41 11.42 20.94 9.32
CA SER A 41 10.29 20.42 8.53
C SER A 41 10.73 19.71 7.24
N LEU A 42 11.78 20.20 6.58
CA LEU A 42 12.35 19.56 5.38
C LEU A 42 13.10 18.26 5.71
N ALA A 43 13.76 18.17 6.87
CA ALA A 43 14.44 16.95 7.31
C ALA A 43 13.42 15.84 7.58
N GLU A 44 12.36 16.14 8.35
CA GLU A 44 11.27 15.21 8.64
C GLU A 44 10.58 14.73 7.36
N LYS A 45 10.27 15.64 6.42
CA LYS A 45 9.72 15.26 5.12
C LYS A 45 10.68 14.38 4.30
N ARG A 46 11.99 14.60 4.38
CA ARG A 46 12.97 13.78 3.65
C ARG A 46 13.03 12.37 4.19
N GLU A 47 13.00 12.20 5.51
CA GLU A 47 13.02 10.89 6.15
C GLU A 47 11.78 10.07 5.75
N VAL A 48 10.58 10.66 5.84
CA VAL A 48 9.33 9.99 5.41
C VAL A 48 9.37 9.65 3.92
N GLN A 49 9.86 10.55 3.07
CA GLN A 49 9.98 10.29 1.63
C GLN A 49 11.00 9.19 1.32
N GLN A 50 12.13 9.16 2.03
CA GLN A 50 13.13 8.10 1.89
C GLN A 50 12.58 6.76 2.34
N ALA A 51 11.89 6.69 3.48
CA ALA A 51 11.25 5.48 3.97
C ALA A 51 10.16 4.98 3.01
N THR A 52 9.33 5.90 2.48
CA THR A 52 8.31 5.57 1.48
C THR A 52 8.95 5.05 0.19
N THR A 53 10.04 5.66 -0.27
CA THR A 53 10.75 5.23 -1.48
C THR A 53 11.38 3.86 -1.28
N ALA A 54 12.00 3.62 -0.12
CA ALA A 54 12.58 2.32 0.23
C ALA A 54 11.51 1.23 0.30
N ALA A 55 10.36 1.50 0.95
CA ALA A 55 9.25 0.56 1.00
C ALA A 55 8.66 0.29 -0.39
N LYS A 56 8.52 1.33 -1.22
CA LYS A 56 8.11 1.18 -2.63
C LYS A 56 9.14 0.38 -3.44
N GLN A 57 10.43 0.54 -3.16
CA GLN A 57 11.48 -0.24 -3.80
C GLN A 57 11.44 -1.71 -3.37
N GLU A 58 11.12 -1.99 -2.12
CA GLU A 58 10.96 -3.36 -1.62
C GLU A 58 9.79 -4.08 -2.29
N ILE A 59 8.60 -3.46 -2.33
CA ILE A 59 7.45 -4.09 -2.99
C ILE A 59 7.67 -4.26 -4.51
N THR A 60 8.30 -3.28 -5.17
CA THR A 60 8.62 -3.37 -6.61
C THR A 60 9.76 -4.32 -6.91
N SER A 61 10.44 -4.86 -5.89
CA SER A 61 11.39 -5.96 -6.09
C SER A 61 10.67 -7.27 -6.45
N TYR A 62 9.41 -7.43 -6.04
CA TYR A 62 8.58 -8.55 -6.46
C TYR A 62 8.16 -8.34 -7.91
N LEU A 63 8.29 -9.39 -8.72
CA LEU A 63 7.94 -9.35 -10.13
C LEU A 63 6.65 -10.14 -10.38
N VAL A 64 5.91 -9.75 -11.42
CA VAL A 64 4.80 -10.57 -11.91
C VAL A 64 5.34 -11.95 -12.29
N GLY A 65 4.72 -13.00 -11.72
CA GLY A 65 5.18 -14.38 -11.85
C GLY A 65 6.02 -14.89 -10.68
N ASP A 66 6.51 -14.01 -9.79
CA ASP A 66 7.16 -14.47 -8.56
C ASP A 66 6.19 -15.30 -7.71
N CYS A 67 6.70 -16.33 -7.04
CA CYS A 67 5.95 -17.11 -6.10
C CYS A 67 6.29 -16.73 -4.66
N VAL A 68 5.25 -16.56 -3.85
CA VAL A 68 5.35 -16.10 -2.47
C VAL A 68 4.47 -16.95 -1.56
N ALA A 69 4.83 -17.00 -0.28
CA ALA A 69 3.98 -17.49 0.78
C ALA A 69 3.68 -16.34 1.74
N LEU A 70 2.51 -16.44 2.38
CA LEU A 70 2.08 -15.51 3.42
C LEU A 70 2.27 -16.15 4.79
N GLY A 71 2.64 -15.35 5.79
CA GLY A 71 2.60 -15.74 7.20
C GLY A 71 1.18 -16.10 7.64
N ALA A 72 1.05 -16.79 8.78
CA ALA A 72 -0.25 -17.26 9.27
C ALA A 72 -1.28 -16.12 9.45
N ASP A 73 -0.83 -14.93 9.83
CA ASP A 73 -1.65 -13.74 9.99
C ASP A 73 -1.90 -12.98 8.66
N GLY A 74 -1.19 -13.34 7.59
CA GLY A 74 -1.25 -12.67 6.29
C GLY A 74 -0.53 -11.32 6.25
N GLN A 75 0.29 -10.99 7.25
CA GLN A 75 1.04 -9.74 7.30
C GLN A 75 2.45 -9.87 6.74
N ASP A 76 3.04 -11.07 6.80
CA ASP A 76 4.37 -11.32 6.26
C ASP A 76 4.27 -11.95 4.87
N VAL A 77 5.03 -11.43 3.90
CA VAL A 77 5.18 -12.02 2.56
C VAL A 77 6.65 -12.34 2.30
N HIS A 78 6.92 -13.54 1.79
CA HIS A 78 8.27 -13.95 1.43
C HIS A 78 8.25 -14.82 0.18
N ARG A 79 9.33 -14.78 -0.62
CA ARG A 79 9.46 -15.64 -1.81
C ARG A 79 9.53 -17.12 -1.41
N THR A 80 8.93 -17.96 -2.22
CA THR A 80 8.93 -19.42 -2.07
C THR A 80 8.91 -20.12 -3.43
N ASP A 81 8.98 -21.45 -3.44
CA ASP A 81 8.78 -22.24 -4.65
C ASP A 81 7.29 -22.31 -5.04
N CYS A 82 6.98 -22.17 -6.32
CA CYS A 82 5.59 -22.17 -6.84
C CYS A 82 4.83 -23.49 -6.61
N GLY A 83 5.54 -24.60 -6.39
CA GLY A 83 4.99 -25.90 -6.03
C GLY A 83 4.75 -26.08 -4.53
N THR A 84 5.12 -25.11 -3.69
CA THR A 84 4.74 -25.10 -2.27
C THR A 84 3.23 -24.95 -2.15
N ASP A 85 2.60 -25.73 -1.29
CA ASP A 85 1.16 -25.81 -1.16
C ASP A 85 0.67 -25.45 0.26
N PRO A 86 -0.11 -24.37 0.45
CA PRO A 86 -0.43 -23.34 -0.53
C PRO A 86 0.73 -22.35 -0.75
N SER A 87 0.80 -21.81 -1.96
CA SER A 87 1.60 -20.61 -2.29
C SER A 87 0.78 -19.68 -3.17
N PHE A 88 1.34 -18.53 -3.52
CA PHE A 88 0.69 -17.54 -4.37
C PHE A 88 1.64 -17.08 -5.48
N THR A 89 1.11 -16.87 -6.68
CA THR A 89 1.81 -16.18 -7.76
C THR A 89 1.46 -14.69 -7.75
N VAL A 90 2.44 -13.82 -7.86
CA VAL A 90 2.23 -12.38 -8.04
C VAL A 90 1.61 -12.14 -9.43
N GLY A 91 0.35 -11.74 -9.47
CA GLY A 91 -0.37 -11.42 -10.71
C GLY A 91 -0.26 -9.96 -11.14
N ALA A 92 -0.10 -9.05 -10.19
CA ALA A 92 0.20 -7.64 -10.45
C ALA A 92 0.92 -7.00 -9.27
N VAL A 93 1.72 -5.98 -9.57
CA VAL A 93 2.30 -5.04 -8.60
C VAL A 93 1.73 -3.66 -8.91
N LEU A 94 1.03 -3.08 -7.94
CA LEU A 94 0.24 -1.87 -8.14
C LEU A 94 0.63 -0.79 -7.12
N ASP A 95 0.40 0.46 -7.50
CA ASP A 95 0.33 1.57 -6.54
C ASP A 95 -0.89 1.39 -5.61
N SER A 96 -0.85 1.98 -4.42
CA SER A 96 -1.83 1.74 -3.36
C SER A 96 -3.25 2.24 -3.63
N ASP A 97 -3.44 3.14 -4.59
CA ASP A 97 -4.74 3.67 -5.02
C ASP A 97 -5.44 2.77 -6.05
N ARG A 98 -4.77 1.72 -6.54
CA ARG A 98 -5.29 0.81 -7.56
C ARG A 98 -5.72 -0.51 -6.96
N SER A 99 -6.92 -0.98 -7.32
CA SER A 99 -7.43 -2.29 -6.91
C SER A 99 -6.98 -3.41 -7.86
N CYS A 100 -6.93 -4.63 -7.34
CA CYS A 100 -6.75 -5.83 -8.15
C CYS A 100 -7.91 -6.00 -9.14
N ALA A 101 -7.66 -6.75 -10.22
CA ALA A 101 -8.58 -6.83 -11.35
C ALA A 101 -9.97 -7.41 -10.98
N ASN A 102 -10.03 -8.24 -9.92
CA ASN A 102 -11.27 -8.71 -9.32
C ASN A 102 -11.05 -9.05 -7.83
N ALA A 103 -12.13 -9.44 -7.16
CA ALA A 103 -12.13 -9.78 -5.72
C ALA A 103 -11.51 -11.15 -5.39
N ASN A 104 -11.18 -11.97 -6.39
CA ASN A 104 -10.61 -13.30 -6.17
C ASN A 104 -9.12 -13.23 -5.80
N TYR A 105 -8.45 -12.12 -6.13
CA TYR A 105 -7.08 -11.86 -5.71
C TYR A 105 -6.98 -11.66 -4.21
N ILE A 106 -5.99 -12.28 -3.59
CA ILE A 106 -5.54 -11.84 -2.27
C ILE A 106 -4.78 -10.52 -2.47
N SER A 107 -5.35 -9.45 -1.94
CA SER A 107 -4.74 -8.12 -1.95
C SER A 107 -3.81 -7.97 -0.75
N TYR A 108 -2.51 -8.01 -1.00
CA TYR A 108 -1.50 -7.73 0.01
C TYR A 108 -1.08 -6.25 -0.07
N ASP A 109 -1.51 -5.46 0.92
CA ASP A 109 -1.20 -4.04 1.02
C ASP A 109 0.08 -3.83 1.82
N TRP A 110 1.08 -3.21 1.20
CA TRP A 110 2.27 -2.78 1.92
C TRP A 110 1.97 -1.47 2.63
N THR A 111 2.08 -1.45 3.95
CA THR A 111 1.76 -0.26 4.75
C THR A 111 3.00 0.26 5.48
N LEU A 112 3.18 1.57 5.48
CA LEU A 112 4.21 2.28 6.22
C LEU A 112 3.51 3.42 6.97
N ASP A 113 3.67 3.49 8.30
CA ASP A 113 3.03 4.49 9.17
C ASP A 113 1.51 4.63 8.91
N HIS A 114 0.80 3.49 8.79
CA HIS A 114 -0.63 3.41 8.48
C HIS A 114 -1.05 3.89 7.08
N HIS A 115 -0.08 4.17 6.20
CA HIS A 115 -0.34 4.53 4.80
C HIS A 115 0.05 3.39 3.87
N ALA A 116 -0.88 2.98 3.00
CA ALA A 116 -0.57 2.01 1.95
C ALA A 116 0.38 2.65 0.92
N VAL A 117 1.53 2.02 0.67
CA VAL A 117 2.56 2.49 -0.26
C VAL A 117 2.61 1.69 -1.57
N GLY A 118 1.97 0.52 -1.58
CA GLY A 118 1.81 -0.33 -2.76
C GLY A 118 0.98 -1.56 -2.45
N ARG A 119 0.67 -2.33 -3.49
CA ARG A 119 -0.15 -3.54 -3.40
C ARG A 119 0.38 -4.66 -4.30
N LEU A 120 0.37 -5.88 -3.79
CA LEU A 120 0.50 -7.09 -4.59
C LEU A 120 -0.89 -7.72 -4.78
N CYS A 121 -1.19 -8.09 -6.03
CA CYS A 121 -2.37 -8.88 -6.36
C CYS A 121 -1.94 -10.33 -6.51
N LEU A 122 -2.28 -11.14 -5.52
CA LEU A 122 -1.80 -12.52 -5.42
C LEU A 122 -2.85 -13.50 -5.96
N VAL A 123 -2.40 -14.41 -6.81
CA VAL A 123 -3.19 -15.52 -7.35
C VAL A 123 -2.79 -16.79 -6.63
N GLU A 124 -3.75 -17.45 -6.01
CA GLU A 124 -3.51 -18.70 -5.29
C GLU A 124 -2.95 -19.78 -6.23
N ASN A 125 -1.96 -20.54 -5.76
CA ASN A 125 -1.41 -21.74 -6.40
C ASN A 125 -2.00 -22.98 -5.72
N LEU A 126 -3.27 -23.26 -5.96
CA LEU A 126 -3.95 -24.41 -5.37
C LEU A 126 -3.76 -25.66 -6.24
N THR A 127 -3.84 -26.81 -5.57
CA THR A 127 -3.67 -28.13 -6.18
C THR A 127 -5.03 -28.83 -6.29
N ALA A 128 -5.34 -29.34 -7.48
CA ALA A 128 -6.56 -30.12 -7.68
C ALA A 128 -6.56 -31.38 -6.81
N GLY A 129 -7.69 -31.66 -6.16
CA GLY A 129 -7.86 -32.75 -5.21
C GLY A 129 -7.61 -32.35 -3.75
N HIS A 130 -6.93 -31.24 -3.49
CA HIS A 130 -6.69 -30.75 -2.13
C HIS A 130 -7.85 -29.90 -1.61
N CYS A 131 -7.92 -29.78 -0.29
CA CYS A 131 -8.88 -28.94 0.41
C CYS A 131 -8.17 -27.85 1.20
N TYR A 132 -8.78 -26.68 1.23
CA TYR A 132 -8.22 -25.49 1.85
C TYR A 132 -9.25 -24.84 2.76
N HIS A 133 -8.76 -24.28 3.86
CA HIS A 133 -9.55 -23.46 4.77
C HIS A 133 -8.90 -22.06 4.87
N PRO A 134 -9.67 -20.98 4.68
CA PRO A 134 -9.16 -19.62 4.89
C PRO A 134 -8.74 -19.39 6.34
N THR A 135 -7.59 -18.77 6.56
CA THR A 135 -7.18 -18.38 7.91
C THR A 135 -8.16 -17.36 8.49
N ALA A 136 -8.12 -17.14 9.81
CA ALA A 136 -9.01 -16.18 10.47
C ALA A 136 -8.91 -14.75 9.91
N SER A 137 -7.76 -14.36 9.34
CA SER A 137 -7.60 -13.06 8.69
C SER A 137 -8.25 -12.99 7.31
N GLY A 138 -8.59 -14.14 6.71
CA GLY A 138 -9.10 -14.25 5.36
C GLY A 138 -8.08 -13.89 4.28
N LYS A 139 -6.81 -13.67 4.66
CA LYS A 139 -5.73 -13.25 3.77
C LYS A 139 -4.80 -14.39 3.38
N ASN A 140 -4.92 -15.54 4.02
CA ASN A 140 -4.11 -16.72 3.75
C ASN A 140 -4.99 -17.98 3.76
N LEU A 141 -4.42 -19.08 3.30
CA LEU A 141 -5.07 -20.39 3.26
C LEU A 141 -4.19 -21.41 3.99
N GLU A 142 -4.84 -22.41 4.54
CA GLU A 142 -4.19 -23.59 5.07
C GLU A 142 -4.77 -24.82 4.39
N GLN A 143 -3.92 -25.79 4.07
CA GLN A 143 -4.38 -27.09 3.59
C GLN A 143 -5.05 -27.83 4.75
N THR A 144 -6.20 -28.45 4.47
CA THR A 144 -6.97 -29.21 5.45
C THR A 144 -7.41 -30.57 4.88
N ASP A 145 -7.89 -31.46 5.73
CA ASP A 145 -8.48 -32.73 5.29
C ASP A 145 -9.86 -32.47 4.69
N CYS A 146 -10.11 -32.99 3.49
CA CYS A 146 -11.39 -32.89 2.79
C CYS A 146 -12.56 -33.58 3.52
N ALA A 147 -12.26 -34.48 4.46
CA ALA A 147 -13.25 -35.14 5.30
C ALA A 147 -13.74 -34.25 6.46
N ILE A 148 -13.08 -33.11 6.72
CA ILE A 148 -13.52 -32.16 7.74
C ILE A 148 -14.75 -31.41 7.22
N SER A 149 -15.84 -31.51 7.99
CA SER A 149 -17.03 -30.69 7.81
C SER A 149 -16.78 -29.30 8.35
N ASP A 150 -16.59 -28.35 7.46
CA ASP A 150 -16.32 -26.94 7.75
C ASP A 150 -17.00 -26.11 6.65
N ASP A 151 -17.80 -25.11 7.06
CA ASP A 151 -18.60 -24.29 6.16
C ASP A 151 -17.77 -23.31 5.31
N LYS A 152 -16.50 -23.11 5.66
CA LYS A 152 -15.55 -22.25 4.96
C LYS A 152 -14.51 -23.03 4.18
N ALA A 153 -14.31 -24.31 4.50
CA ALA A 153 -13.38 -25.15 3.76
C ALA A 153 -13.96 -25.53 2.39
N TYR A 154 -13.08 -25.63 1.41
CA TYR A 154 -13.46 -26.01 0.05
C TYR A 154 -12.44 -26.96 -0.57
N LYS A 155 -12.93 -27.81 -1.45
CA LYS A 155 -12.14 -28.70 -2.31
C LYS A 155 -11.90 -28.06 -3.66
N VAL A 156 -10.66 -28.10 -4.13
CA VAL A 156 -10.35 -27.79 -5.53
C VAL A 156 -10.64 -29.01 -6.38
N VAL A 157 -11.76 -28.99 -7.09
CA VAL A 157 -12.16 -30.10 -7.96
C VAL A 157 -11.31 -30.12 -9.23
N GLN A 158 -11.10 -28.95 -9.83
CA GLN A 158 -10.30 -28.78 -11.04
C GLN A 158 -9.56 -27.44 -11.00
N ARG A 159 -8.40 -27.42 -11.67
CA ARG A 159 -7.60 -26.23 -11.95
C ARG A 159 -7.40 -26.12 -13.45
N PHE A 160 -7.48 -24.89 -13.95
CA PHE A 160 -7.20 -24.53 -15.32
C PHE A 160 -6.23 -23.35 -15.33
N ASP A 161 -5.15 -23.43 -16.10
CA ASP A 161 -4.29 -22.28 -16.40
C ASP A 161 -4.70 -21.66 -17.76
N SER A 162 -6.02 -21.57 -17.99
CA SER A 162 -6.63 -20.97 -19.20
C SER A 162 -7.95 -20.24 -18.84
N ALA A 163 -8.38 -19.30 -19.68
CA ALA A 163 -9.62 -18.55 -19.47
C ALA A 163 -10.90 -19.37 -19.75
N ALA A 164 -10.79 -20.52 -20.42
CA ALA A 164 -11.93 -21.33 -20.85
C ALA A 164 -12.23 -22.48 -19.88
N ALA A 165 -12.33 -22.18 -18.58
CA ALA A 165 -12.68 -23.18 -17.57
C ALA A 165 -14.13 -23.64 -17.73
N GLN A 166 -14.33 -24.96 -17.69
CA GLN A 166 -15.65 -25.58 -17.73
C GLN A 166 -15.86 -26.34 -16.43
N CYS A 167 -16.52 -25.68 -15.49
CA CYS A 167 -16.77 -26.26 -14.18
C CYS A 167 -18.04 -27.14 -14.16
N PRO A 168 -18.03 -28.25 -13.41
CA PRO A 168 -19.24 -29.02 -13.12
C PRO A 168 -20.33 -28.16 -12.46
N ALA A 169 -21.60 -28.52 -12.65
CA ALA A 169 -22.75 -27.70 -12.24
C ALA A 169 -22.87 -27.49 -10.72
N ASP A 170 -22.30 -28.38 -9.92
CA ASP A 170 -22.27 -28.37 -8.45
C ASP A 170 -21.03 -27.66 -7.87
N THR A 171 -20.27 -26.94 -8.71
CA THR A 171 -19.06 -26.23 -8.30
C THR A 171 -19.14 -24.74 -8.59
N THR A 172 -18.44 -23.95 -7.78
CA THR A 172 -18.26 -22.52 -8.01
C THR A 172 -16.99 -22.28 -8.82
N THR A 173 -17.08 -21.48 -9.88
CA THR A 173 -15.91 -21.05 -10.64
C THR A 173 -15.23 -19.86 -9.97
N TYR A 174 -13.94 -19.99 -9.66
CA TYR A 174 -13.09 -18.92 -9.17
C TYR A 174 -12.04 -18.60 -10.24
N SER A 175 -11.92 -17.35 -10.69
CA SER A 175 -11.05 -17.02 -11.83
C SER A 175 -10.20 -15.77 -11.65
N TYR A 176 -9.01 -15.83 -12.25
CA TYR A 176 -7.98 -14.81 -12.28
C TYR A 176 -7.62 -14.50 -13.73
N PRO A 177 -7.62 -13.22 -14.15
CA PRO A 177 -7.21 -12.84 -15.49
C PRO A 177 -5.69 -12.85 -15.70
N ALA A 178 -4.88 -12.64 -14.65
CA ALA A 178 -3.42 -12.55 -14.74
C ALA A 178 -2.70 -13.01 -13.44
N PRO A 179 -1.82 -14.04 -13.49
CA PRO A 179 -1.78 -15.03 -14.57
C PRO A 179 -3.17 -15.65 -14.78
N VAL A 180 -3.46 -16.04 -16.02
CA VAL A 180 -4.77 -16.63 -16.32
C VAL A 180 -4.90 -17.94 -15.54
N ARG A 181 -5.89 -18.01 -14.67
CA ARG A 181 -6.14 -19.19 -13.85
C ARG A 181 -7.59 -19.29 -13.47
N ALA A 182 -8.13 -20.48 -13.41
CA ALA A 182 -9.45 -20.74 -12.87
C ALA A 182 -9.49 -22.04 -12.08
N TYR A 183 -10.38 -22.07 -11.10
CA TYR A 183 -10.64 -23.21 -10.23
C TYR A 183 -12.13 -23.53 -10.22
N CYS A 184 -12.44 -24.82 -10.14
CA CYS A 184 -13.77 -25.29 -9.79
C CYS A 184 -13.74 -25.73 -8.33
N LEU A 185 -14.48 -25.03 -7.49
CA LEU A 185 -14.47 -25.24 -6.05
C LEU A 185 -15.78 -25.91 -5.61
N ALA A 186 -15.68 -26.96 -4.81
CA ALA A 186 -16.81 -27.59 -4.15
C ALA A 186 -16.68 -27.39 -2.63
N PRO A 187 -17.78 -27.34 -1.86
CA PRO A 187 -17.71 -27.44 -0.41
C PRO A 187 -17.00 -28.72 0.05
N THR A 188 -16.38 -28.73 1.23
CA THR A 188 -16.01 -30.00 1.87
C THR A 188 -17.27 -30.72 2.40
N ALA A 189 -17.19 -32.02 2.61
CA ALA A 189 -18.36 -32.82 2.99
C ALA A 189 -18.99 -32.29 4.30
N GLY A 190 -20.17 -31.69 4.17
CA GLY A 190 -20.87 -31.00 5.27
C GLY A 190 -22.02 -30.06 4.85
N SER A 191 -22.38 -30.02 3.56
CA SER A 191 -23.52 -29.24 3.04
C SER A 191 -24.58 -30.16 2.45
N ASP A 192 -25.22 -30.96 3.31
CA ASP A 192 -26.56 -31.52 3.08
C ASP A 192 -27.59 -30.68 3.84
#